data_AF-A0A946UAI5-F1
#
_entry.id   AF-A0A946UAI5-F1
#
_cell.length_a   1.000
_cell.length_b   1.000
_cell.length_c   1.000
_cell.angle_alpha   90.00
_cell.angle_beta   90.00
_cell.angle_gamma   90.00
#
_symmetry.space_group_name_H-M   'P 1'
#
loop_
_entity.id
_entity.type
_entity.pdbx_description
1 polymer ?
#
loop_
_entity_poly.entity_id
_entity_poly.type
_entity_poly.pdbx_seq_one_letter_code
_entity_poly.pdbx_strand_id
1 'polypeptide(L)'
;MLSFLQIRNYTIVESLDLDFASGFTCITGETGAGKSILVGALGLLCGNRADSSAIRSGASRAELGAGFELAAGSAALAWLQDRELDDGSTCLLRRTLNDNGRSRGWINGTAVTLQQLAELGEHLVEIHGQNEHLLLVRRDEAFRLLDASGGYAKPLNAVERAYRAWSALEEERQSLLDESPLDPGERDLFEYQVRELQDGLLSAEEFRAVEQAHRKQSRGADIIAALETAAAALRSDVGGAAGEVFRAAESLEPFGELDKEIAAAAALLREAAINCDEAHRSILDAQSRIDLDPEALARLEQQLASQHDLARKHRVEPEQLEEVLERLERRIENAGSLEQRLAELEEQREAALQAYRKAAHTLHARRTKRAATLSAAVTELMQQLGMEGGRFEIALSHEPEGAPSPRGDDRIELRVAANRGSSPGPLRKVASGGELSRISLAVKVAARAGPAAATQVFDEVDAGIGGETAHAVGALLRSLSDGGQALCVTHLAQVAVFADRQIQVLKSSDERETRVETAQLAEQDRVDEIARMLGGKLSEQSRAHASELLATARTRH
;
A
#
# COMPACT_ATOMS: atom_id res chain seq x y z
N MET A 1 16.33 -25.52 -10.63
CA MET A 1 16.39 -26.35 -11.84
C MET A 1 15.42 -27.52 -11.67
N LEU A 2 14.70 -27.90 -12.72
CA LEU A 2 13.86 -29.09 -12.76
C LEU A 2 14.76 -30.32 -12.69
N SER A 3 14.50 -31.20 -11.73
CA SER A 3 15.21 -32.47 -11.54
C SER A 3 14.44 -33.65 -12.13
N PHE A 4 13.12 -33.68 -11.96
CA PHE A 4 12.27 -34.70 -12.56
C PHE A 4 10.85 -34.20 -12.88
N LEU A 5 10.19 -34.90 -13.80
CA LEU A 5 8.76 -34.74 -14.12
C LEU A 5 8.08 -36.12 -14.14
N GLN A 6 7.00 -36.25 -13.38
CA GLN A 6 6.15 -37.44 -13.31
C GLN A 6 4.76 -37.11 -13.83
N ILE A 7 4.26 -37.94 -14.72
CA ILE A 7 2.93 -37.79 -15.32
C ILE A 7 2.21 -39.14 -15.26
N ARG A 8 0.95 -39.13 -14.83
CA ARG A 8 0.05 -40.28 -14.82
C ARG A 8 -1.32 -39.88 -15.38
N ASN A 9 -1.82 -40.64 -16.35
CA ASN A 9 -3.16 -40.50 -16.95
C ASN A 9 -3.49 -39.08 -17.45
N TYR A 10 -2.54 -38.43 -18.12
CA TYR A 10 -2.68 -37.07 -18.63
C TYR A 10 -2.64 -37.07 -20.16
N THR A 11 -3.67 -36.53 -20.80
CA THR A 11 -3.83 -36.49 -22.26
C THR A 11 -3.70 -37.89 -22.89
N ILE A 12 -2.60 -38.17 -23.60
CA ILE A 12 -2.29 -39.45 -24.23
C ILE A 12 -1.22 -40.26 -23.46
N VAL A 13 -0.79 -39.77 -22.29
CA VAL A 13 0.25 -40.37 -21.45
C VAL A 13 -0.39 -41.17 -20.32
N GLU A 14 -0.12 -42.48 -20.28
CA GLU A 14 -0.56 -43.36 -19.18
C GLU A 14 0.36 -43.20 -17.97
N SER A 15 1.66 -43.37 -18.19
CA SER A 15 2.69 -43.24 -17.18
C SER A 15 3.98 -42.76 -17.83
N LEU A 16 4.60 -41.75 -17.24
CA LEU A 16 5.85 -41.18 -17.70
C LEU A 16 6.65 -40.65 -16.51
N ASP A 17 7.93 -40.98 -16.46
CA ASP A 17 8.90 -40.45 -15.52
C ASP A 17 10.12 -39.97 -16.31
N LEU A 18 10.46 -38.70 -16.17
CA LEU A 18 11.58 -38.06 -16.86
C LEU A 18 12.53 -37.43 -15.86
N ASP A 19 13.81 -37.74 -16.00
CA ASP A 19 14.89 -37.09 -15.25
C ASP A 19 15.56 -36.00 -16.09
N PHE A 20 15.83 -34.87 -15.45
CA PHE A 20 16.45 -33.70 -16.04
C PHE A 20 17.75 -33.34 -15.33
N ALA A 21 18.60 -32.58 -16.02
CA ALA A 21 19.79 -31.98 -15.42
C ALA A 21 20.00 -30.56 -15.98
N SER A 22 20.98 -29.86 -15.42
CA SER A 22 21.46 -28.58 -15.94
C SER A 22 21.88 -28.66 -17.41
N GLY A 23 21.88 -27.52 -18.09
CA GLY A 23 22.22 -27.42 -19.51
C GLY A 23 21.00 -27.47 -20.41
N PHE A 24 21.22 -27.80 -21.67
CA PHE A 24 20.19 -27.76 -22.71
C PHE A 24 19.64 -29.16 -22.98
N THR A 25 18.35 -29.36 -22.72
CA THR A 25 17.65 -30.61 -23.03
C THR A 25 16.63 -30.39 -24.15
N CYS A 26 16.70 -31.21 -25.20
CA CYS A 26 15.73 -31.22 -26.28
C CYS A 26 14.81 -32.44 -26.20
N ILE A 27 13.54 -32.24 -26.52
CA ILE A 27 12.54 -33.29 -26.72
C ILE A 27 12.22 -33.37 -28.22
N THR A 28 12.45 -34.53 -28.83
CA THR A 28 12.24 -34.80 -30.26
C THR A 28 11.26 -35.96 -30.47
N GLY A 29 10.98 -36.34 -31.73
CA GLY A 29 10.00 -37.38 -32.05
C GLY A 29 8.61 -36.81 -32.29
N GLU A 30 7.60 -37.30 -31.56
CA GLU A 30 6.23 -36.79 -31.62
C GLU A 30 6.10 -35.46 -30.87
N THR A 31 6.36 -34.34 -31.54
CA THR A 31 6.40 -33.00 -30.92
C THR A 31 5.08 -32.59 -30.27
N GLY A 32 3.93 -33.00 -30.81
CA GLY A 32 2.63 -32.74 -30.18
C GLY A 32 2.53 -33.35 -28.78
N ALA A 33 2.97 -34.61 -28.64
CA ALA A 33 3.05 -35.28 -27.35
C ALA A 33 4.11 -34.64 -26.44
N GLY A 34 5.29 -34.32 -26.98
CA GLY A 34 6.37 -33.64 -26.26
C GLY A 34 5.94 -32.28 -25.67
N LYS A 35 5.15 -31.50 -26.42
CA LYS A 35 4.58 -30.22 -25.96
C LYS A 35 3.59 -30.42 -24.82
N SER A 36 2.65 -31.35 -24.95
CA SER A 36 1.73 -31.67 -23.85
C SER A 36 2.49 -32.13 -22.60
N ILE A 37 3.50 -32.99 -22.77
CA ILE A 37 4.35 -33.50 -21.68
C ILE A 37 5.08 -32.37 -20.97
N LEU A 38 5.79 -31.51 -21.71
CA LEU A 38 6.66 -30.52 -21.09
C LEU A 38 5.90 -29.24 -20.73
N VAL A 39 5.36 -28.55 -21.73
CA VAL A 39 4.70 -27.25 -21.59
C VAL A 39 3.37 -27.40 -20.85
N GLY A 40 2.57 -28.39 -21.24
CA GLY A 40 1.26 -28.63 -20.66
C GLY A 40 1.33 -29.03 -19.18
N ALA A 41 2.13 -30.05 -18.85
CA ALA A 41 2.22 -30.53 -17.48
C ALA A 41 2.91 -29.54 -16.53
N LEU A 42 4.02 -28.90 -16.95
CA LEU A 42 4.68 -27.89 -16.13
C LEU A 42 3.79 -26.66 -15.93
N GLY A 43 3.08 -26.21 -16.97
CA GLY A 43 2.11 -25.12 -16.84
C GLY A 43 1.02 -25.43 -15.82
N LEU A 44 0.51 -26.66 -15.81
CA LEU A 44 -0.45 -27.09 -14.79
C LEU A 44 0.20 -27.20 -13.40
N LEU A 45 1.41 -27.70 -13.26
CA LEU A 45 2.09 -27.71 -11.96
C LEU A 45 2.32 -26.28 -11.42
N CYS A 46 2.54 -25.32 -12.33
CA CYS A 46 2.73 -23.90 -12.04
C CYS A 46 1.40 -23.09 -12.04
N GLY A 47 0.26 -23.73 -11.79
CA GLY A 47 -0.98 -23.02 -11.48
C GLY A 47 -1.91 -22.68 -12.66
N ASN A 48 -1.61 -23.08 -13.89
CA ASN A 48 -2.53 -22.85 -15.03
C ASN A 48 -3.89 -23.53 -14.80
N ARG A 49 -4.97 -23.00 -15.38
CA ARG A 49 -6.28 -23.66 -15.29
C ARG A 49 -6.25 -25.00 -16.01
N ALA A 50 -6.87 -26.00 -15.39
CA ALA A 50 -7.01 -27.34 -15.95
C ALA A 50 -8.42 -27.52 -16.50
N ASP A 51 -8.53 -28.22 -17.63
CA ASP A 51 -9.79 -28.74 -18.15
C ASP A 51 -9.83 -30.26 -17.89
N SER A 52 -11.03 -30.77 -17.62
CA SER A 52 -11.34 -32.21 -17.61
C SER A 52 -10.85 -32.95 -18.86
N SER A 53 -10.81 -32.27 -20.02
CA SER A 53 -10.26 -32.81 -21.27
C SER A 53 -8.77 -33.17 -21.20
N ALA A 54 -8.06 -32.71 -20.17
CA ALA A 54 -6.66 -33.06 -19.92
C ALA A 54 -6.48 -34.44 -19.29
N ILE A 55 -7.55 -35.08 -18.78
CA ILE A 55 -7.51 -36.43 -18.22
C ILE A 55 -7.54 -37.44 -19.37
N ARG A 56 -6.67 -38.45 -19.33
CA ARG A 56 -6.63 -39.52 -20.33
C ARG A 56 -8.00 -40.21 -20.42
N SER A 57 -8.46 -40.44 -21.65
CA SER A 57 -9.72 -41.16 -21.88
C SER A 57 -9.73 -42.51 -21.15
N GLY A 58 -10.81 -42.79 -20.42
CA GLY A 58 -10.94 -44.00 -19.61
C GLY A 58 -10.35 -43.92 -18.20
N ALA A 59 -9.64 -42.84 -17.84
CA ALA A 59 -9.17 -42.60 -16.48
C ALA A 59 -10.11 -41.66 -15.71
N SER A 60 -10.27 -41.89 -14.41
CA SER A 60 -11.04 -41.00 -13.51
C SER A 60 -10.22 -39.85 -12.93
N ARG A 61 -8.88 -39.95 -13.01
CA ARG A 61 -7.95 -38.99 -12.41
C ARG A 61 -6.62 -38.93 -13.17
N ALA A 62 -6.11 -37.72 -13.35
CA ALA A 62 -4.72 -37.45 -13.77
C ALA A 62 -3.88 -36.99 -12.57
N GLU A 63 -2.61 -37.39 -12.52
CA GLU A 63 -1.63 -36.91 -11.55
C GLU A 63 -0.37 -36.40 -12.22
N LEU A 64 0.10 -35.24 -11.77
CA LEU A 64 1.31 -34.59 -12.23
C LEU A 64 2.21 -34.33 -11.01
N GLY A 65 3.51 -34.51 -11.17
CA GLY A 65 4.50 -34.19 -10.14
C GLY A 65 5.78 -33.66 -10.77
N ALA A 66 6.45 -32.71 -10.12
CA ALA A 66 7.78 -32.25 -10.52
C ALA A 66 8.63 -31.95 -9.30
N GLY A 67 9.92 -32.28 -9.42
CA GLY A 67 10.94 -31.92 -8.44
C GLY A 67 11.83 -30.80 -8.96
N PHE A 68 12.23 -29.91 -8.06
CA PHE A 68 13.15 -28.82 -8.34
C PHE A 68 14.26 -28.77 -7.30
N GLU A 69 15.48 -28.55 -7.77
CA GLU A 69 16.63 -28.15 -6.95
C GLU A 69 16.75 -26.63 -6.94
N LEU A 70 16.76 -26.04 -5.75
CA LEU A 70 16.77 -24.60 -5.54
C LEU A 70 18.17 -24.11 -5.16
N ALA A 71 18.64 -23.08 -5.85
CA ALA A 71 19.88 -22.40 -5.47
C ALA A 71 19.68 -21.64 -4.15
N ALA A 72 20.74 -21.58 -3.33
CA ALA A 72 20.75 -20.78 -2.11
C ALA A 72 20.46 -19.31 -2.42
N GLY A 73 19.54 -18.70 -1.67
CA GLY A 73 19.12 -17.30 -1.87
C GLY A 73 18.24 -17.06 -3.11
N SER A 74 17.74 -18.11 -3.77
CA SER A 74 16.77 -17.95 -4.85
C SER A 74 15.42 -17.40 -4.35
N ALA A 75 14.70 -16.67 -5.20
CA ALA A 75 13.39 -16.12 -4.89
C ALA A 75 12.37 -17.22 -4.53
N ALA A 76 12.44 -18.37 -5.20
CA ALA A 76 11.60 -19.53 -4.90
C ALA A 76 11.84 -20.05 -3.47
N LEU A 77 13.10 -20.16 -3.03
CA LEU A 77 13.43 -20.61 -1.68
C LEU A 77 12.94 -19.61 -0.63
N ALA A 78 13.16 -18.31 -0.86
CA ALA A 78 12.67 -17.26 0.04
C ALA A 78 11.13 -17.27 0.15
N TRP A 79 10.43 -17.45 -0.97
CA TRP A 79 8.96 -17.52 -1.00
C TRP A 79 8.44 -18.73 -0.20
N LEU A 80 9.11 -19.88 -0.31
CA LEU A 80 8.77 -21.09 0.45
C LEU A 80 8.97 -20.89 1.95
N GLN A 81 10.10 -20.31 2.36
CA GLN A 81 10.44 -20.04 3.76
C GLN A 81 9.47 -19.06 4.43
N ASP A 82 9.09 -17.99 3.72
CA ASP A 82 8.12 -17.00 4.18
C ASP A 82 6.73 -17.60 4.48
N ARG A 83 6.42 -18.75 3.86
CA ARG A 83 5.13 -19.45 4.00
C ARG A 83 5.23 -20.77 4.77
N GLU A 84 6.40 -21.08 5.34
CA GLU A 84 6.65 -22.34 6.05
C GLU A 84 6.35 -23.60 5.18
N LEU A 85 6.69 -23.53 3.89
CA LEU A 85 6.49 -24.60 2.91
C LEU A 85 7.82 -25.20 2.40
N ASP A 86 8.95 -24.80 2.95
CA ASP A 86 10.27 -25.24 2.50
C ASP A 86 10.63 -26.67 2.93
N ASP A 87 11.47 -27.32 2.12
CA ASP A 87 12.06 -28.64 2.39
C ASP A 87 13.54 -28.61 1.98
N GLY A 88 14.33 -27.90 2.79
CA GLY A 88 15.74 -27.63 2.51
C GLY A 88 15.93 -26.90 1.18
N SER A 89 16.72 -27.47 0.27
CA SER A 89 16.96 -26.93 -1.08
C SER A 89 16.11 -27.60 -2.16
N THR A 90 15.06 -28.32 -1.78
CA THR A 90 14.20 -29.05 -2.71
C THR A 90 12.78 -28.52 -2.70
N CYS A 91 12.14 -28.57 -3.86
CA CYS A 91 10.73 -28.22 -4.01
C CYS A 91 10.02 -29.28 -4.83
N LEU A 92 9.02 -29.91 -4.24
CA LEU A 92 8.16 -30.90 -4.85
C LEU A 92 6.78 -30.29 -5.11
N LEU A 93 6.43 -30.17 -6.38
CA LEU A 93 5.08 -29.80 -6.80
C LEU A 93 4.31 -31.05 -7.15
N ARG A 94 3.06 -31.15 -6.70
CA ARG A 94 2.12 -32.18 -7.14
C ARG A 94 0.77 -31.57 -7.45
N ARG A 95 0.13 -32.04 -8.52
CA ARG A 95 -1.23 -31.66 -8.88
C ARG A 95 -2.04 -32.86 -9.31
N THR A 96 -3.28 -32.96 -8.82
CA THR A 96 -4.22 -34.01 -9.25
C THR A 96 -5.49 -33.40 -9.81
N LEU A 97 -5.97 -33.95 -10.93
CA LEU A 97 -7.20 -33.54 -11.61
C LEU A 97 -8.18 -34.71 -11.62
N ASN A 98 -9.42 -34.49 -11.22
CA ASN A 98 -10.47 -35.50 -11.26
C ASN A 98 -11.49 -35.19 -12.35
N ASP A 99 -12.15 -36.23 -12.87
CA ASP A 99 -13.20 -36.15 -13.90
C ASP A 99 -14.37 -35.23 -13.53
N ASN A 100 -14.66 -35.05 -12.24
CA ASN A 100 -15.65 -34.12 -11.71
C ASN A 100 -15.20 -32.63 -11.70
N GLY A 101 -14.05 -32.32 -12.31
CA GLY A 101 -13.50 -30.97 -12.41
C GLY A 101 -12.73 -30.48 -11.18
N ARG A 102 -12.65 -31.26 -10.10
CA ARG A 102 -11.87 -30.89 -8.91
C ARG A 102 -10.38 -31.05 -9.14
N SER A 103 -9.63 -29.95 -8.99
CA SER A 103 -8.18 -29.89 -8.99
C SER A 103 -7.65 -29.67 -7.57
N ARG A 104 -6.57 -30.37 -7.19
CA ARG A 104 -5.87 -30.17 -5.92
C ARG A 104 -4.37 -30.03 -6.16
N GLY A 105 -3.72 -29.16 -5.40
CA GLY A 105 -2.30 -28.85 -5.49
C GLY A 105 -1.58 -29.09 -4.17
N TRP A 106 -0.31 -29.49 -4.24
CA TRP A 106 0.57 -29.64 -3.09
C TRP A 106 1.94 -29.05 -3.39
N ILE A 107 2.55 -28.49 -2.35
CA ILE A 107 3.96 -28.06 -2.30
C ILE A 107 4.58 -28.79 -1.11
N ASN A 108 5.64 -29.57 -1.34
CA ASN A 108 6.37 -30.32 -0.31
C ASN A 108 5.45 -31.14 0.63
N GLY A 109 4.41 -31.75 0.05
CA GLY A 109 3.44 -32.57 0.78
C GLY A 109 2.28 -31.80 1.45
N THR A 110 2.38 -30.47 1.55
CA THR A 110 1.33 -29.62 2.11
C THR A 110 0.33 -29.20 1.03
N ALA A 111 -0.97 -29.31 1.32
CA ALA A 111 -2.03 -28.91 0.38
C ALA A 111 -2.09 -27.38 0.27
N VAL A 112 -2.14 -26.86 -0.96
CA VAL A 112 -2.11 -25.42 -1.24
C VAL A 112 -3.15 -25.00 -2.26
N THR A 113 -3.40 -23.69 -2.33
CA THR A 113 -4.28 -23.10 -3.34
C THR A 113 -3.62 -23.06 -4.73
N LEU A 114 -4.44 -22.92 -5.77
CA LEU A 114 -3.93 -22.75 -7.13
C LEU A 114 -3.14 -21.44 -7.30
N GLN A 115 -3.55 -20.39 -6.58
CA GLN A 115 -2.85 -19.11 -6.58
C GLN A 115 -1.42 -19.26 -6.02
N GLN A 116 -1.26 -20.00 -4.91
CA GLN A 116 0.07 -20.29 -4.35
C GLN A 116 0.96 -21.08 -5.34
N LEU A 117 0.40 -22.05 -6.07
CA LEU A 117 1.13 -22.74 -7.14
C LEU A 117 1.54 -21.79 -8.28
N ALA A 118 0.69 -20.83 -8.63
CA ALA A 118 0.99 -19.84 -9.66
C ALA A 118 2.11 -18.88 -9.20
N GLU A 119 2.00 -18.33 -7.99
CA GLU A 119 3.01 -17.45 -7.40
C GLU A 119 4.39 -18.12 -7.32
N LEU A 120 4.45 -19.37 -6.83
CA LEU A 120 5.70 -20.12 -6.78
C LEU A 120 6.19 -20.53 -8.18
N GLY A 121 5.28 -20.90 -9.07
CA GLY A 121 5.57 -21.28 -10.45
C GLY A 121 6.36 -20.23 -11.21
N GLU A 122 6.01 -18.94 -11.04
CA GLU A 122 6.72 -17.79 -11.62
C GLU A 122 8.21 -17.72 -11.22
N HIS A 123 8.60 -18.35 -10.12
CA HIS A 123 9.99 -18.41 -9.65
C HIS A 123 10.73 -19.69 -10.10
N LEU A 124 10.01 -20.74 -10.48
CA LEU A 124 10.57 -22.08 -10.76
C LEU A 124 10.74 -22.34 -12.25
N VAL A 125 9.76 -21.95 -13.07
CA VAL A 125 9.72 -22.23 -14.51
C VAL A 125 9.28 -20.98 -15.25
N GLU A 126 10.01 -20.65 -16.31
CA GLU A 126 9.62 -19.62 -17.26
C GLU A 126 9.33 -20.28 -18.60
N ILE A 127 8.06 -20.33 -19.01
CA ILE A 127 7.63 -20.97 -20.25
C ILE A 127 7.54 -19.89 -21.35
N HIS A 128 8.08 -20.14 -22.53
CA HIS A 128 8.09 -19.23 -23.67
C HIS A 128 7.33 -19.87 -24.81
N GLY A 129 6.06 -19.49 -25.00
CA GLY A 129 5.18 -20.04 -26.03
C GLY A 129 3.99 -19.14 -26.38
N GLN A 130 2.91 -19.73 -26.91
CA GLN A 130 1.75 -19.01 -27.49
C GLN A 130 0.96 -18.11 -26.51
N ASN A 131 1.11 -18.26 -25.19
CA ASN A 131 0.39 -17.41 -24.22
C ASN A 131 1.31 -16.48 -23.41
N GLU A 132 2.62 -16.75 -23.41
CA GLU A 132 3.57 -16.17 -22.44
C GLU A 132 4.42 -15.03 -23.00
N HIS A 133 4.45 -14.90 -24.32
CA HIS A 133 5.01 -13.72 -24.97
C HIS A 133 4.35 -12.39 -24.53
N LEU A 134 3.17 -12.47 -23.90
CA LEU A 134 2.51 -11.34 -23.26
C LEU A 134 3.23 -10.88 -21.98
N LEU A 135 4.07 -11.70 -21.34
CA LEU A 135 4.86 -11.32 -20.16
C LEU A 135 5.89 -10.24 -20.51
N LEU A 136 6.62 -10.40 -21.61
CA LEU A 136 7.55 -9.37 -22.13
C LEU A 136 6.83 -8.06 -22.51
N VAL A 137 5.53 -8.14 -22.80
CA VAL A 137 4.69 -6.96 -23.08
C VAL A 137 4.21 -6.28 -21.79
N ARG A 138 4.27 -6.95 -20.63
CA ARG A 138 3.93 -6.32 -19.35
C ARG A 138 5.00 -5.26 -19.00
N ARG A 139 4.53 -4.08 -18.61
CA ARG A 139 5.39 -2.96 -18.20
C ARG A 139 6.41 -3.37 -17.13
N ASP A 140 5.97 -4.16 -16.16
CA ASP A 140 6.78 -4.61 -15.03
C ASP A 140 7.96 -5.48 -15.45
N GLU A 141 7.76 -6.35 -16.46
CA GLU A 141 8.84 -7.19 -16.97
C GLU A 141 9.86 -6.38 -17.75
N ALA A 142 9.43 -5.37 -18.50
CA ALA A 142 10.35 -4.49 -19.22
C ALA A 142 11.30 -3.73 -18.26
N PHE A 143 10.79 -3.27 -17.11
CA PHE A 143 11.61 -2.71 -16.03
C PHE A 143 12.56 -3.75 -15.45
N ARG A 144 12.03 -4.90 -15.04
CA ARG A 144 12.81 -5.99 -14.44
C ARG A 144 13.96 -6.39 -15.34
N LEU A 145 13.69 -6.55 -16.63
CA LEU A 145 14.66 -6.92 -17.64
C LEU A 145 15.76 -5.87 -17.81
N LEU A 146 15.39 -4.60 -17.98
CA LEU A 146 16.37 -3.53 -18.15
C LEU A 146 17.23 -3.36 -16.89
N ASP A 147 16.60 -3.31 -15.72
CA ASP A 147 17.26 -3.04 -14.44
C ASP A 147 18.13 -4.20 -13.95
N ALA A 148 17.66 -5.45 -14.11
CA ALA A 148 18.46 -6.64 -13.79
C ALA A 148 19.67 -6.74 -14.70
N SER A 149 19.49 -6.52 -16.00
CA SER A 149 20.59 -6.57 -16.97
C SER A 149 21.63 -5.46 -16.75
N GLY A 150 21.22 -4.33 -16.15
CA GLY A 150 22.10 -3.22 -15.77
C GLY A 150 22.74 -3.34 -14.39
N GLY A 151 22.29 -4.27 -13.55
CA GLY A 151 22.73 -4.36 -12.14
C GLY A 151 22.28 -3.17 -11.30
N TYR A 152 21.05 -2.68 -11.51
CA TYR A 152 20.57 -1.40 -10.96
C TYR A 152 19.90 -1.50 -9.59
N ALA A 153 20.11 -2.58 -8.83
CA ALA A 153 19.55 -2.74 -7.48
C ALA A 153 19.89 -1.56 -6.54
N LYS A 154 21.16 -1.11 -6.53
CA LYS A 154 21.58 0.04 -5.69
C LYS A 154 20.91 1.37 -6.07
N PRO A 155 20.95 1.83 -7.34
CA PRO A 155 20.27 3.07 -7.72
C PRO A 155 18.75 2.97 -7.59
N LEU A 156 18.14 1.80 -7.85
CA LEU A 156 16.71 1.58 -7.64
C LEU A 156 16.33 1.74 -6.15
N ASN A 157 17.08 1.12 -5.24
CA ASN A 157 16.89 1.29 -3.79
C ASN A 157 17.12 2.74 -3.32
N ALA A 158 17.91 3.55 -4.03
CA ALA A 158 18.07 4.97 -3.72
C ALA A 158 16.80 5.76 -4.10
N VAL A 159 16.22 5.48 -5.27
CA VAL A 159 14.95 6.07 -5.71
C VAL A 159 13.81 5.66 -4.78
N GLU A 160 13.68 4.38 -4.46
CA GLU A 160 12.62 3.87 -3.60
C GLU A 160 12.66 4.49 -2.19
N ARG A 161 13.86 4.65 -1.60
CA ARG A 161 14.02 5.32 -0.31
C ARG A 161 13.63 6.80 -0.36
N ALA A 162 14.05 7.51 -1.41
CA ALA A 162 13.70 8.92 -1.59
C ALA A 162 12.18 9.10 -1.82
N TYR A 163 11.56 8.21 -2.60
CA TYR A 163 10.12 8.16 -2.79
C TYR A 163 9.38 7.94 -1.47
N ARG A 164 9.79 6.96 -0.65
CA ARG A 164 9.16 6.70 0.65
C ARG A 164 9.24 7.89 1.60
N ALA A 165 10.40 8.57 1.64
CA ALA A 165 10.57 9.76 2.46
C ALA A 165 9.64 10.90 2.01
N TRP A 166 9.52 11.13 0.69
CA TRP A 166 8.60 12.12 0.15
C TRP A 166 7.13 11.75 0.38
N SER A 167 6.74 10.49 0.14
CA SER A 167 5.36 10.00 0.31
C SER A 167 4.88 10.14 1.75
N ALA A 168 5.74 9.82 2.73
CA ALA A 168 5.40 9.96 4.14
C ALA A 168 5.13 11.42 4.53
N LEU A 169 5.94 12.36 4.02
CA LEU A 169 5.74 13.79 4.24
C LEU A 169 4.47 14.31 3.55
N GLU A 170 4.15 13.81 2.36
CA GLU A 170 2.93 14.17 1.65
C GLU A 170 1.66 13.62 2.34
N GLU A 171 1.73 12.40 2.88
CA GLU A 171 0.66 11.82 3.70
C GLU A 171 0.45 12.61 4.99
N GLU A 172 1.52 12.98 5.70
CA GLU A 172 1.44 13.82 6.90
C GLU A 172 0.84 15.20 6.58
N ARG A 173 1.29 15.82 5.50
CA ARG A 173 0.77 17.10 5.03
C ARG A 173 -0.71 17.03 4.71
N GLN A 174 -1.15 16.01 3.99
CA GLN A 174 -2.57 15.83 3.66
C GLN A 174 -3.41 15.64 4.93
N SER A 175 -2.91 14.86 5.90
CA SER A 175 -3.58 14.68 7.20
C SER A 175 -3.78 16.01 7.94
N LEU A 176 -2.77 16.90 7.96
CA LEU A 176 -2.89 18.20 8.62
C LEU A 176 -3.77 19.20 7.87
N LEU A 177 -3.83 19.11 6.54
CA LEU A 177 -4.79 19.90 5.75
C LEU A 177 -6.24 19.48 6.03
N ASP A 178 -6.47 18.19 6.27
CA ASP A 178 -7.79 17.66 6.62
C ASP A 178 -8.25 18.08 8.03
N GLU A 179 -7.35 18.50 8.92
CA GLU A 179 -7.67 19.04 10.27
C GLU A 179 -8.29 20.46 10.24
N SER A 180 -8.47 21.04 9.04
CA SER A 180 -9.09 22.35 8.78
C SER A 180 -8.42 23.50 9.55
N PRO A 181 -7.33 24.10 9.01
CA PRO A 181 -6.83 25.37 9.53
C PRO A 181 -7.93 26.43 9.50
N LEU A 182 -7.86 27.41 10.41
CA LEU A 182 -8.76 28.57 10.37
C LEU A 182 -8.52 29.32 9.06
N ASP A 183 -9.60 29.68 8.37
CA ASP A 183 -9.42 30.59 7.24
C ASP A 183 -9.02 31.99 7.73
N PRO A 184 -8.39 32.82 6.88
CA PRO A 184 -7.93 34.15 7.29
C PRO A 184 -9.03 35.04 7.87
N GLY A 185 -10.27 34.91 7.37
CA GLY A 185 -11.40 35.70 7.85
C GLY A 185 -11.90 35.25 9.23
N GLU A 186 -11.92 33.94 9.48
CA GLU A 186 -12.21 33.36 10.80
C GLU A 186 -11.15 33.77 11.83
N ARG A 187 -9.87 33.74 11.45
CA ARG A 187 -8.77 34.18 12.31
C ARG A 187 -8.90 35.66 12.67
N ASP A 188 -9.11 36.54 11.70
CA ASP A 188 -9.29 37.98 11.93
C ASP A 188 -10.48 38.25 12.87
N LEU A 189 -11.58 37.51 12.69
CA LEU A 189 -12.76 37.60 13.54
C LEU A 189 -12.45 37.17 14.98
N PHE A 190 -11.76 36.04 15.17
CA PHE A 190 -11.40 35.56 16.51
C PHE A 190 -10.39 36.50 17.19
N GLU A 191 -9.40 37.02 16.46
CA GLU A 191 -8.44 37.98 17.00
C GLU A 191 -9.11 39.32 17.38
N TYR A 192 -10.14 39.74 16.64
CA TYR A 192 -10.97 40.89 17.00
C TYR A 192 -11.77 40.60 18.29
N GLN A 193 -12.41 39.44 18.37
CA GLN A 193 -13.21 39.01 19.52
C GLN A 193 -12.37 38.86 20.80
N VAL A 194 -11.17 38.29 20.69
CA VAL A 194 -10.22 38.17 21.82
C VAL A 194 -9.84 39.56 22.33
N ARG A 195 -9.49 40.50 21.43
CA ARG A 195 -9.18 41.88 21.83
C ARG A 195 -10.36 42.57 22.53
N GLU A 196 -11.56 42.46 21.95
CA GLU A 196 -12.78 43.03 22.53
C GLU A 196 -13.09 42.47 23.93
N LEU A 197 -12.86 41.17 24.16
CA LEU A 197 -13.01 40.55 25.47
C LEU A 197 -11.89 40.96 26.43
N GLN A 198 -10.62 40.93 26.03
CA GLN A 198 -9.49 41.32 26.89
C GLN A 198 -9.60 42.77 27.40
N ASP A 199 -10.12 43.68 26.58
CA ASP A 199 -10.26 45.10 26.95
C ASP A 199 -11.43 45.35 27.92
N GLY A 200 -12.47 44.51 27.89
CA GLY A 200 -13.76 44.81 28.50
C GLY A 200 -14.26 43.80 29.52
N LEU A 201 -13.64 42.63 29.65
CA LEU A 201 -14.09 41.53 30.51
C LEU A 201 -13.87 41.83 32.00
N LEU A 202 -14.88 41.56 32.81
CA LEU A 202 -14.73 41.38 34.26
C LEU A 202 -14.63 39.89 34.56
N SER A 203 -13.79 39.52 35.54
CA SER A 203 -13.77 38.13 35.99
C SER A 203 -15.11 37.72 36.60
N ALA A 204 -15.38 36.41 36.68
CA ALA A 204 -16.63 35.93 37.28
C ALA A 204 -16.80 36.40 38.74
N GLU A 205 -15.69 36.55 39.48
CA GLU A 205 -15.70 37.08 40.86
C GLU A 205 -15.98 38.58 40.88
N GLU A 206 -15.34 39.35 40.00
CA GLU A 206 -15.55 40.79 39.86
C GLU A 206 -16.98 41.11 39.42
N PHE A 207 -17.52 40.38 38.44
CA PHE A 207 -18.89 40.55 37.97
C PHE A 207 -19.90 40.33 39.09
N ARG A 208 -19.76 39.25 39.89
CA ARG A 208 -20.62 39.00 41.05
C ARG A 208 -20.50 40.10 42.10
N ALA A 209 -19.29 40.62 42.33
CA ALA A 209 -19.07 41.73 43.26
C ALA A 209 -19.76 43.01 42.77
N VAL A 210 -19.69 43.32 41.46
CA VAL A 210 -20.40 44.45 40.84
C VAL A 210 -21.92 44.27 40.93
N GLU A 211 -22.44 43.07 40.67
CA GLU A 211 -23.87 42.77 40.78
C GLU A 211 -24.37 42.94 42.22
N GLN A 212 -23.62 42.43 43.20
CA GLN A 212 -23.94 42.57 44.61
C GLN A 212 -23.90 44.04 45.07
N ALA A 213 -22.90 44.81 44.64
CA ALA A 213 -22.79 46.23 44.92
C ALA A 213 -23.95 47.02 44.30
N HIS A 214 -24.29 46.74 43.04
CA HIS A 214 -25.42 47.33 42.35
C HIS A 214 -26.74 47.03 43.07
N ARG A 215 -26.98 45.78 43.45
CA ARG A 215 -28.21 45.38 44.17
C ARG A 215 -28.36 46.12 45.49
N LYS A 216 -27.25 46.38 46.20
CA LYS A 216 -27.24 47.15 47.45
C LYS A 216 -27.55 48.63 47.22
N GLN A 217 -26.94 49.25 46.20
CA GLN A 217 -27.12 50.66 45.88
C GLN A 217 -28.50 50.96 45.28
N SER A 218 -28.95 50.16 44.31
CA SER A 218 -30.23 50.31 43.61
C SER A 218 -31.44 50.22 44.56
N ARG A 219 -31.35 49.40 45.62
CA ARG A 219 -32.39 49.28 46.65
C ARG A 219 -32.15 50.13 47.90
N GLY A 220 -31.09 50.93 47.92
CA GLY A 220 -30.72 51.64 49.15
C GLY A 220 -31.79 52.65 49.59
N ALA A 221 -32.50 53.29 48.65
CA ALA A 221 -33.62 54.19 48.97
C ALA A 221 -34.80 53.46 49.63
N ASP A 222 -35.18 52.30 49.11
CA ASP A 222 -36.24 51.46 49.69
C ASP A 222 -35.84 50.93 51.08
N ILE A 223 -34.56 50.57 51.24
CA ILE A 223 -34.01 50.11 52.53
C ILE A 223 -34.06 51.27 53.55
N ILE A 224 -33.62 52.48 53.18
CA ILE A 224 -33.70 53.65 54.05
C ILE A 224 -35.14 53.93 54.45
N ALA A 225 -36.08 53.96 53.50
CA ALA A 225 -37.50 54.20 53.79
C ALA A 225 -38.11 53.15 54.73
N ALA A 226 -37.73 51.87 54.57
CA ALA A 226 -38.15 50.80 55.47
C ALA A 226 -37.55 50.95 56.88
N LEU A 227 -36.26 51.33 56.98
CA LEU A 227 -35.59 51.58 58.25
C LEU A 227 -36.19 52.81 58.98
N GLU A 228 -36.49 53.89 58.27
CA GLU A 228 -37.16 55.08 58.81
C GLU A 228 -38.54 54.73 59.37
N THR A 229 -39.32 53.95 58.60
CA THR A 229 -40.64 53.48 59.02
C THR A 229 -40.55 52.62 60.29
N ALA A 230 -39.60 51.69 60.35
CA ALA A 230 -39.39 50.84 61.51
C ALA A 230 -38.89 51.64 62.73
N ALA A 231 -37.99 52.60 62.53
CA ALA A 231 -37.49 53.48 63.59
C ALA A 231 -38.63 54.30 64.21
N ALA A 232 -39.45 54.94 63.37
CA ALA A 232 -40.59 55.75 63.80
C ALA A 232 -41.65 54.92 64.56
N ALA A 233 -41.86 53.66 64.18
CA ALA A 233 -42.79 52.77 64.88
C ALA A 233 -42.31 52.38 66.29
N LEU A 234 -41.00 52.21 66.47
CA LEU A 234 -40.40 51.86 67.77
C LEU A 234 -40.30 53.07 68.70
N ARG A 235 -39.96 54.25 68.17
CA ARG A 235 -39.92 55.52 68.88
C ARG A 235 -40.48 56.66 68.03
N SER A 236 -41.43 57.39 68.59
CA SER A 236 -41.91 58.65 68.03
C SER A 236 -42.24 59.63 69.17
N ASP A 237 -42.25 60.93 68.87
CA ASP A 237 -42.55 62.00 69.82
C ASP A 237 -43.98 61.95 70.36
N VAL A 238 -44.90 61.31 69.62
CA VAL A 238 -46.31 61.14 69.99
C VAL A 238 -46.66 59.65 69.98
N GLY A 239 -46.20 58.94 71.02
CA GLY A 239 -46.38 57.49 71.11
C GLY A 239 -45.37 56.72 70.25
N GLY A 240 -45.06 55.51 70.69
CA GLY A 240 -44.08 54.60 70.08
C GLY A 240 -44.01 53.33 70.92
N ALA A 241 -43.73 52.18 70.28
CA ALA A 241 -43.85 50.89 70.94
C ALA A 241 -43.05 50.83 72.26
N ALA A 242 -41.81 51.34 72.29
CA ALA A 242 -41.00 51.35 73.51
C ALA A 242 -41.66 52.16 74.64
N GLY A 243 -42.15 53.38 74.36
CA GLY A 243 -42.75 54.26 75.35
C GLY A 243 -44.14 53.83 75.82
N GLU A 244 -44.96 53.25 74.93
CA GLU A 244 -46.28 52.71 75.29
C GLU A 244 -46.16 51.42 76.11
N VAL A 245 -45.25 50.52 75.72
CA VAL A 245 -44.96 49.29 76.46
C VAL A 245 -44.37 49.61 77.83
N PHE A 246 -43.49 50.61 77.92
CA PHE A 246 -42.95 51.08 79.21
C PHE A 246 -44.05 51.66 80.11
N ARG A 247 -44.92 52.52 79.58
CA ARG A 247 -46.08 53.05 80.33
C ARG A 247 -47.04 51.95 80.79
N ALA A 248 -47.26 50.92 79.98
CA ALA A 248 -48.04 49.76 80.37
C ALA A 248 -47.38 49.02 81.55
N ALA A 249 -46.06 48.87 81.53
CA ALA A 249 -45.31 48.28 82.66
C ALA A 249 -45.42 49.12 83.95
N GLU A 250 -45.27 50.45 83.86
CA GLU A 250 -45.42 51.37 85.00
C GLU A 250 -46.84 51.34 85.59
N SER A 251 -47.87 51.16 84.75
CA SER A 251 -49.26 51.11 85.22
C SER A 251 -49.57 49.85 86.06
N LEU A 252 -48.84 48.76 85.82
CA LEU A 252 -48.98 47.49 86.55
C LEU A 252 -48.10 47.42 87.80
N GLU A 253 -47.04 48.22 87.86
CA GLU A 253 -46.02 48.19 88.91
C GLU A 253 -46.57 48.40 90.34
N PRO A 254 -47.51 49.33 90.60
CA PRO A 254 -48.12 49.49 91.93
C PRO A 254 -48.91 48.27 92.41
N PHE A 255 -49.33 47.38 91.51
CA PHE A 255 -50.15 46.20 91.81
C PHE A 255 -49.33 44.91 91.90
N GLY A 256 -48.03 44.94 91.58
CA GLY A 256 -47.16 43.76 91.60
C GLY A 256 -46.91 43.17 93.00
N GLU A 257 -47.01 43.98 94.05
CA GLU A 257 -46.95 43.48 95.44
C GLU A 257 -48.21 42.69 95.85
N LEU A 258 -49.32 42.92 95.15
CA LEU A 258 -50.62 42.29 95.40
C LEU A 258 -50.77 40.95 94.67
N ASP A 259 -50.13 40.79 93.50
CA ASP A 259 -50.24 39.59 92.66
C ASP A 259 -48.94 39.30 91.87
N LYS A 260 -48.43 38.06 91.97
CA LYS A 260 -47.17 37.64 91.33
C LYS A 260 -47.26 37.52 89.81
N GLU A 261 -48.42 37.21 89.25
CA GLU A 261 -48.64 37.17 87.80
C GLU A 261 -48.60 38.58 87.21
N ILE A 262 -49.15 39.57 87.93
CA ILE A 262 -49.06 40.99 87.56
C ILE A 262 -47.61 41.48 87.60
N ALA A 263 -46.84 41.11 88.63
CA ALA A 263 -45.41 41.44 88.72
C ALA A 263 -44.59 40.83 87.57
N ALA A 264 -44.86 39.56 87.21
CA ALA A 264 -44.22 38.90 86.08
C ALA A 264 -44.56 39.58 84.74
N ALA A 265 -45.82 39.96 84.53
CA ALA A 265 -46.24 40.70 83.33
C ALA A 265 -45.57 42.08 83.22
N ALA A 266 -45.47 42.82 84.34
CA ALA A 266 -44.77 44.12 84.38
C ALA A 266 -43.27 43.99 84.08
N ALA A 267 -42.61 42.93 84.54
CA ALA A 267 -41.21 42.65 84.22
C ALA A 267 -41.00 42.34 82.73
N LEU A 268 -41.86 41.49 82.14
CA LEU A 268 -41.82 41.19 80.70
C LEU A 268 -42.05 42.41 79.82
N LEU A 269 -42.98 43.29 80.19
CA LEU A 269 -43.21 44.55 79.48
C LEU A 269 -42.00 45.48 79.57
N ARG A 270 -41.33 45.57 80.73
CA ARG A 270 -40.08 46.34 80.86
C ARG A 270 -38.96 45.81 79.97
N GLU A 271 -38.77 44.50 79.94
CA GLU A 271 -37.79 43.87 79.06
C GLU A 271 -38.13 44.10 77.58
N ALA A 272 -39.40 43.99 77.19
CA ALA A 272 -39.85 44.30 75.83
C ALA A 272 -39.59 45.76 75.45
N ALA A 273 -39.81 46.72 76.35
CA ALA A 273 -39.50 48.13 76.10
C ALA A 273 -37.98 48.36 75.89
N ILE A 274 -37.12 47.70 76.67
CA ILE A 274 -35.66 47.75 76.50
C ILE A 274 -35.27 47.17 75.13
N ASN A 275 -35.82 46.02 74.75
CA ASN A 275 -35.56 45.40 73.45
C ASN A 275 -36.02 46.29 72.28
N CYS A 276 -37.15 47.01 72.42
CA CYS A 276 -37.58 47.99 71.42
C CYS A 276 -36.58 49.16 71.28
N ASP A 277 -36.03 49.65 72.39
CA ASP A 277 -35.01 50.72 72.37
C ASP A 277 -33.68 50.25 71.77
N GLU A 278 -33.25 49.02 72.04
CA GLU A 278 -32.05 48.44 71.45
C GLU A 278 -32.20 48.17 69.95
N ALA A 279 -33.36 47.67 69.53
CA ALA A 279 -33.69 47.51 68.11
C ALA A 279 -33.71 48.86 67.38
N HIS A 280 -34.29 49.90 67.99
CA HIS A 280 -34.29 51.25 67.44
C HIS A 280 -32.87 51.81 67.26
N ARG A 281 -31.99 51.65 68.25
CA ARG A 281 -30.57 52.06 68.12
C ARG A 281 -29.87 51.30 67.00
N SER A 282 -30.10 49.99 66.91
CA SER A 282 -29.50 49.15 65.85
C SER A 282 -29.98 49.57 64.45
N ILE A 283 -31.24 49.97 64.32
CA ILE A 283 -31.82 50.49 63.06
C ILE A 283 -31.18 51.83 62.67
N LEU A 284 -31.03 52.77 63.62
CA LEU A 284 -30.37 54.05 63.36
C LEU A 284 -28.89 53.87 62.98
N ASP A 285 -28.18 52.97 63.67
CA ASP A 285 -26.81 52.62 63.33
C ASP A 285 -26.72 52.02 61.92
N ALA A 286 -27.64 51.13 61.55
CA ALA A 286 -27.70 50.57 60.20
C ALA A 286 -28.01 51.63 59.13
N GLN A 287 -28.95 52.55 59.40
CA GLN A 287 -29.30 53.65 58.51
C GLN A 287 -28.11 54.60 58.27
N SER A 288 -27.37 54.95 59.34
CA SER A 288 -26.21 55.85 59.26
C SER A 288 -25.05 55.32 58.40
N ARG A 289 -25.02 53.99 58.16
CA ARG A 289 -24.00 53.32 57.36
C ARG A 289 -24.40 53.15 55.88
N ILE A 290 -25.62 53.51 55.51
CA ILE A 290 -26.07 53.45 54.11
C ILE A 290 -25.76 54.79 53.46
N ASP A 291 -24.76 54.77 52.58
CA ASP A 291 -24.41 55.90 51.73
C ASP A 291 -24.87 55.64 50.30
N LEU A 292 -25.79 56.48 49.83
CA LEU A 292 -26.33 56.45 48.47
C LEU A 292 -25.55 57.43 47.61
N ASP A 293 -24.64 56.90 46.79
CA ASP A 293 -23.86 57.67 45.81
C ASP A 293 -24.43 57.44 44.40
N PRO A 294 -25.16 58.41 43.82
CA PRO A 294 -25.73 58.29 42.48
C PRO A 294 -24.67 58.11 41.39
N GLU A 295 -23.47 58.69 41.55
CA GLU A 295 -22.39 58.53 40.58
C GLU A 295 -21.81 57.12 40.64
N ALA A 296 -21.66 56.55 41.84
CA ALA A 296 -21.23 55.16 42.00
C ALA A 296 -22.25 54.18 41.41
N LEU A 297 -23.55 54.40 41.63
CA LEU A 297 -24.60 53.57 41.04
C LEU A 297 -24.55 53.62 39.50
N ALA A 298 -24.43 54.81 38.90
CA ALA A 298 -24.32 54.96 37.45
C ALA A 298 -23.09 54.25 36.87
N ARG A 299 -21.95 54.25 37.57
CA ARG A 299 -20.75 53.48 37.17
C ARG A 299 -21.00 51.97 37.20
N LEU A 300 -21.66 51.47 38.25
CA LEU A 300 -22.00 50.04 38.36
C LEU A 300 -22.98 49.61 37.26
N GLU A 301 -23.99 50.43 36.96
CA GLU A 301 -24.94 50.18 35.86
C GLU A 301 -24.24 50.15 34.51
N GLN A 302 -23.30 51.07 34.25
CA GLN A 302 -22.50 51.08 33.04
C GLN A 302 -21.62 49.82 32.92
N GLN A 303 -20.98 49.39 34.02
CA GLN A 303 -20.18 48.17 34.04
C GLN A 303 -21.05 46.94 33.75
N LEU A 304 -22.19 46.78 34.42
CA LEU A 304 -23.12 45.67 34.16
C LEU A 304 -23.64 45.67 32.72
N ALA A 305 -24.03 46.85 32.19
CA ALA A 305 -24.47 46.98 30.80
C ALA A 305 -23.38 46.54 29.81
N SER A 306 -22.13 46.95 30.04
CA SER A 306 -21.00 46.55 29.20
C SER A 306 -20.76 45.03 29.21
N GLN A 307 -20.85 44.38 30.39
CA GLN A 307 -20.72 42.92 30.50
C GLN A 307 -21.87 42.20 29.78
N HIS A 308 -23.11 42.66 29.96
CA HIS A 308 -24.26 42.07 29.28
C HIS A 308 -24.21 42.25 27.76
N ASP A 309 -23.68 43.37 27.26
CA ASP A 309 -23.50 43.58 25.82
C ASP A 309 -22.42 42.67 25.24
N LEU A 310 -21.30 42.47 25.94
CA LEU A 310 -20.28 41.46 25.58
C LEU A 310 -20.90 40.05 25.57
N ALA A 311 -21.58 39.67 26.65
CA ALA A 311 -22.28 38.39 26.78
C ALA A 311 -23.27 38.15 25.63
N ARG A 312 -24.05 39.17 25.24
CA ARG A 312 -24.99 39.10 24.13
C ARG A 312 -24.31 38.88 22.78
N LYS A 313 -23.18 39.54 22.52
CA LYS A 313 -22.39 39.35 21.28
C LYS A 313 -21.89 37.91 21.15
N HIS A 314 -21.51 37.29 22.26
CA HIS A 314 -21.02 35.91 22.31
C HIS A 314 -22.10 34.85 22.60
N ARG A 315 -23.34 35.27 22.85
CA ARG A 315 -24.50 34.41 23.16
C ARG A 315 -24.28 33.48 24.36
N VAL A 316 -23.65 34.02 25.40
CA VAL A 316 -23.40 33.33 26.68
C VAL A 316 -23.87 34.20 27.83
N GLU A 317 -23.87 33.66 29.04
CA GLU A 317 -24.03 34.49 30.25
C GLU A 317 -22.72 35.24 30.58
N PRO A 318 -22.77 36.41 31.24
CA PRO A 318 -21.58 37.19 31.59
C PRO A 318 -20.51 36.39 32.33
N GLU A 319 -20.90 35.47 33.22
CA GLU A 319 -19.98 34.62 33.99
C GLU A 319 -19.21 33.61 33.13
N GLN A 320 -19.64 33.38 31.89
CA GLN A 320 -19.03 32.42 30.97
C GLN A 320 -18.07 33.09 29.98
N LEU A 321 -17.95 34.42 30.01
CA LEU A 321 -17.11 35.16 29.06
C LEU A 321 -15.62 34.82 29.17
N GLU A 322 -15.12 34.51 30.37
CA GLU A 322 -13.75 33.99 30.57
C GLU A 322 -13.52 32.68 29.82
N GLU A 323 -14.46 31.72 29.90
CA GLU A 323 -14.37 30.46 29.17
C GLU A 323 -14.39 30.67 27.65
N VAL A 324 -15.14 31.68 27.18
CA VAL A 324 -15.17 32.06 25.77
C VAL A 324 -13.81 32.61 25.32
N LEU A 325 -13.21 33.52 26.11
CA LEU A 325 -11.90 34.08 25.84
C LEU A 325 -10.85 32.97 25.74
N GLU A 326 -10.75 32.12 26.75
CA GLU A 326 -9.79 31.01 26.75
C GLU A 326 -9.98 30.07 25.56
N ARG A 327 -11.24 29.78 25.18
CA ARG A 327 -11.53 28.91 24.05
C ARG A 327 -11.08 29.53 22.72
N LEU A 328 -11.29 30.83 22.53
CA LEU A 328 -10.87 31.54 21.33
C LEU A 328 -9.34 31.62 21.24
N GLU A 329 -8.66 31.95 22.35
CA GLU A 329 -7.19 31.98 22.42
C GLU A 329 -6.58 30.63 22.08
N ARG A 330 -7.06 29.54 22.68
CA ARG A 330 -6.61 28.17 22.36
C ARG A 330 -6.86 27.81 20.90
N ARG A 331 -7.97 28.26 20.31
CA ARG A 331 -8.31 27.97 18.91
C ARG A 331 -7.33 28.67 17.96
N ILE A 332 -6.97 29.93 18.25
CA ILE A 332 -5.97 30.70 17.50
C ILE A 332 -4.58 30.05 17.64
N GLU A 333 -4.17 29.70 18.85
CA GLU A 333 -2.86 29.09 19.13
C GLU A 333 -2.69 27.75 18.39
N ASN A 334 -3.69 26.87 18.47
CA ASN A 334 -3.68 25.59 17.76
C ASN A 334 -3.57 25.79 16.24
N ALA A 335 -4.32 26.74 15.68
CA ALA A 335 -4.23 27.05 14.26
C ALA A 335 -2.85 27.58 13.85
N GLY A 336 -2.25 28.47 14.66
CA GLY A 336 -0.89 28.96 14.44
C GLY A 336 0.17 27.86 14.49
N SER A 337 0.05 26.91 15.42
CA SER A 337 0.94 25.74 15.49
C SER A 337 0.80 24.84 14.26
N LEU A 338 -0.42 24.65 13.74
CA LEU A 338 -0.67 23.87 12.52
C LEU A 338 -0.07 24.55 11.28
N GLU A 339 -0.25 25.87 11.14
CA GLU A 339 0.35 26.65 10.05
C GLU A 339 1.88 26.55 10.04
N GLN A 340 2.52 26.67 11.21
CA GLN A 340 3.97 26.53 11.33
C GLN A 340 4.42 25.12 10.92
N ARG A 341 3.74 24.07 11.39
CA ARG A 341 4.06 22.69 11.03
C ARG A 341 3.89 22.44 9.53
N LEU A 342 2.82 22.97 8.94
CA LEU A 342 2.59 22.88 7.49
C LEU A 342 3.71 23.56 6.70
N ALA A 343 4.18 24.73 7.13
CA ALA A 343 5.30 25.42 6.49
C ALA A 343 6.61 24.60 6.58
N GLU A 344 6.91 24.02 7.74
CA GLU A 344 8.07 23.13 7.92
C GLU A 344 7.96 21.87 7.04
N LEU A 345 6.78 21.27 6.94
CA LEU A 345 6.53 20.09 6.10
C LEU A 345 6.65 20.40 4.61
N GLU A 346 6.20 21.57 4.16
CA GLU A 346 6.37 22.02 2.78
C GLU A 346 7.87 22.12 2.40
N GLU A 347 8.71 22.69 3.27
CA GLU A 347 10.16 22.75 3.06
C GLU A 347 10.80 21.35 3.02
N GLN A 348 10.45 20.49 3.99
CA GLN A 348 10.94 19.11 4.05
C GLN A 348 10.51 18.30 2.82
N ARG A 349 9.26 18.46 2.38
CA ARG A 349 8.72 17.78 1.21
C ARG A 349 9.44 18.23 -0.05
N GLU A 350 9.68 19.53 -0.22
CA GLU A 350 10.41 20.03 -1.39
C GLU A 350 11.86 19.51 -1.41
N ALA A 351 12.55 19.49 -0.27
CA ALA A 351 13.88 18.90 -0.15
C ALA A 351 13.87 17.39 -0.48
N ALA A 352 12.89 16.64 0.01
CA ALA A 352 12.72 15.22 -0.29
C ALA A 352 12.41 14.97 -1.78
N LEU A 353 11.58 15.83 -2.39
CA LEU A 353 11.25 15.78 -3.81
C LEU A 353 12.49 16.04 -4.68
N GLN A 354 13.34 17.00 -4.31
CA GLN A 354 14.61 17.25 -5.00
C GLN A 354 15.58 16.08 -4.88
N ALA A 355 15.65 15.45 -3.71
CA ALA A 355 16.44 14.24 -3.51
C ALA A 355 15.94 13.08 -4.38
N TYR A 356 14.62 12.89 -4.46
CA TYR A 356 13.98 11.92 -5.35
C TYR A 356 14.32 12.21 -6.81
N ARG A 357 14.11 13.44 -7.30
CA ARG A 357 14.39 13.84 -8.70
C ARG A 357 15.84 13.61 -9.08
N LYS A 358 16.79 13.91 -8.18
CA LYS A 358 18.22 13.65 -8.41
C LYS A 358 18.52 12.15 -8.54
N ALA A 359 17.92 11.32 -7.68
CA ALA A 359 18.07 9.87 -7.74
C ALA A 359 17.43 9.30 -9.02
N ALA A 360 16.22 9.75 -9.37
CA ALA A 360 15.49 9.33 -10.56
C ALA A 360 16.22 9.72 -11.85
N HIS A 361 16.75 10.93 -11.95
CA HIS A 361 17.58 11.36 -13.09
C HIS A 361 18.84 10.50 -13.25
N THR A 362 19.49 10.15 -12.14
CA THR A 362 20.67 9.26 -12.15
C THR A 362 20.30 7.86 -12.66
N LEU A 363 19.14 7.34 -12.26
CA LEU A 363 18.63 6.06 -12.73
C LEU A 363 18.25 6.12 -14.23
N HIS A 364 17.58 7.18 -14.66
CA HIS A 364 17.22 7.44 -16.06
C HIS A 364 18.47 7.41 -16.96
N ALA A 365 19.53 8.16 -16.63
CA ALA A 365 20.75 8.20 -17.43
C ALA A 365 21.39 6.80 -17.61
N ARG A 366 21.36 5.97 -16.55
CA ARG A 366 21.84 4.59 -16.58
C ARG A 366 20.95 3.70 -17.44
N ARG A 367 19.63 3.82 -17.31
CA ARG A 367 18.65 3.10 -18.11
C ARG A 367 18.78 3.46 -19.59
N THR A 368 18.91 4.73 -19.94
CA THR A 368 19.09 5.20 -21.33
C THR A 368 20.31 4.56 -21.99
N LYS A 369 21.46 4.55 -21.29
CA LYS A 369 22.67 3.89 -21.80
C LYS A 369 22.47 2.38 -22.00
N ARG A 370 21.87 1.69 -21.01
CA ARG A 370 21.66 0.24 -21.08
C ARG A 370 20.62 -0.14 -22.13
N ALA A 371 19.55 0.63 -22.26
CA ALA A 371 18.52 0.45 -23.28
C ALA A 371 19.13 0.52 -24.67
N ALA A 372 20.01 1.48 -24.95
CA ALA A 372 20.72 1.57 -26.23
C ALA A 372 21.61 0.34 -26.50
N THR A 373 22.46 -0.05 -25.53
CA THR A 373 23.34 -1.22 -25.69
C THR A 373 22.56 -2.52 -25.85
N LEU A 374 21.52 -2.72 -25.05
CA LEU A 374 20.69 -3.91 -25.09
C LEU A 374 19.86 -3.95 -26.39
N SER A 375 19.34 -2.80 -26.84
CA SER A 375 18.64 -2.71 -28.14
C SER A 375 19.54 -3.10 -29.31
N ALA A 376 20.80 -2.67 -29.31
CA ALA A 376 21.77 -3.03 -30.33
C ALA A 376 22.08 -4.53 -30.31
N ALA A 377 22.36 -5.11 -29.13
CA ALA A 377 22.64 -6.53 -28.98
C ALA A 377 21.47 -7.42 -29.43
N VAL A 378 20.23 -7.06 -29.05
CA VAL A 378 19.03 -7.80 -29.50
C VAL A 378 18.83 -7.64 -31.01
N THR A 379 19.06 -6.45 -31.56
CA THR A 379 18.96 -6.23 -33.01
C THR A 379 19.96 -7.07 -33.79
N GLU A 380 21.18 -7.24 -33.28
CA GLU A 380 22.21 -8.10 -33.89
C GLU A 380 21.79 -9.58 -33.86
N LEU A 381 21.31 -10.07 -32.71
CA LEU A 381 20.77 -11.43 -32.59
C LEU A 381 19.56 -11.66 -33.51
N MET A 382 18.69 -10.66 -33.68
CA MET A 382 17.56 -10.75 -34.61
C MET A 382 18.00 -11.01 -36.05
N GLN A 383 19.15 -10.47 -36.49
CA GLN A 383 19.66 -10.73 -37.85
C GLN A 383 19.98 -12.20 -38.06
N GLN A 384 20.46 -12.88 -37.02
CA GLN A 384 20.79 -14.31 -37.05
C GLN A 384 19.55 -15.20 -36.94
N LEU A 385 18.43 -14.65 -36.45
CA LEU A 385 17.18 -15.37 -36.15
C LEU A 385 16.14 -15.26 -37.28
N GLY A 386 16.60 -15.04 -38.51
CA GLY A 386 15.76 -14.97 -39.70
C GLY A 386 14.86 -13.74 -39.74
N MET A 387 15.24 -12.67 -39.02
CA MET A 387 14.55 -11.37 -39.02
C MET A 387 15.46 -10.30 -39.63
N GLU A 388 16.02 -10.60 -40.81
CA GLU A 388 16.96 -9.73 -41.49
C GLU A 388 16.37 -8.34 -41.76
N GLY A 389 17.08 -7.32 -41.32
CA GLY A 389 16.63 -5.94 -41.42
C GLY A 389 15.56 -5.51 -40.42
N GLY A 390 15.17 -6.39 -39.51
CA GLY A 390 14.41 -6.03 -38.33
C GLY A 390 15.24 -5.24 -37.32
N ARG A 391 14.57 -4.49 -36.45
CA ARG A 391 15.20 -3.67 -35.39
C ARG A 391 14.41 -3.80 -34.10
N PHE A 392 15.13 -3.97 -32.99
CA PHE A 392 14.57 -3.91 -31.65
C PHE A 392 14.93 -2.58 -30.99
N GLU A 393 13.99 -2.02 -30.24
CA GLU A 393 14.17 -0.76 -29.52
C GLU A 393 13.50 -0.82 -28.15
N ILE A 394 14.28 -0.57 -27.10
CA ILE A 394 13.78 -0.27 -25.77
C ILE A 394 13.56 1.23 -25.71
N ALA A 395 12.32 1.65 -25.95
CA ALA A 395 11.94 3.06 -25.93
C ALA A 395 11.74 3.51 -24.47
N LEU A 396 12.57 4.47 -24.04
CA LEU A 396 12.47 5.13 -22.75
C LEU A 396 11.86 6.52 -22.94
N SER A 397 10.79 6.82 -22.20
CA SER A 397 10.26 8.17 -22.06
C SER A 397 10.47 8.66 -20.62
N HIS A 398 11.09 9.82 -20.47
CA HIS A 398 11.38 10.44 -19.18
C HIS A 398 10.31 11.49 -18.85
N GLU A 399 9.72 11.42 -17.65
CA GLU A 399 8.65 12.31 -17.16
C GLU A 399 9.06 12.97 -15.83
N PRO A 400 10.09 13.83 -15.79
CA PRO A 400 10.66 14.39 -14.55
C PRO A 400 9.71 15.32 -13.78
N GLU A 401 8.69 15.83 -14.45
CA GLU A 401 7.64 16.69 -13.88
C GLU A 401 6.41 15.89 -13.44
N GLY A 402 6.39 14.57 -13.68
CA GLY A 402 5.31 13.68 -13.27
C GLY A 402 5.27 13.43 -11.76
N ALA A 403 4.22 12.72 -11.31
CA ALA A 403 4.12 12.27 -9.93
C ALA A 403 5.27 11.29 -9.60
N PRO A 404 5.95 11.45 -8.45
CA PRO A 404 6.99 10.52 -8.01
C PRO A 404 6.49 9.08 -7.98
N SER A 405 7.39 8.16 -8.30
CA SER A 405 7.12 6.72 -8.37
C SER A 405 8.27 5.94 -7.73
N PRO A 406 8.01 4.83 -7.04
CA PRO A 406 9.09 4.01 -6.47
C PRO A 406 10.04 3.45 -7.54
N ARG A 407 9.65 3.46 -8.83
CA ARG A 407 10.47 3.00 -9.96
C ARG A 407 11.19 4.12 -10.71
N GLY A 408 11.02 5.38 -10.28
CA GLY A 408 11.54 6.57 -10.95
C GLY A 408 10.62 7.10 -12.06
N ASP A 409 11.12 8.11 -12.78
CA ASP A 409 10.35 8.92 -13.73
C ASP A 409 10.32 8.36 -15.16
N ASP A 410 10.69 7.10 -15.33
CA ASP A 410 10.75 6.48 -16.65
C ASP A 410 9.47 5.75 -16.98
N ARG A 411 9.15 5.68 -18.27
CA ARG A 411 8.31 4.62 -18.83
C ARG A 411 9.10 3.87 -19.88
N ILE A 412 8.94 2.55 -19.87
CA ILE A 412 9.63 1.64 -20.80
C ILE A 412 8.60 1.00 -21.70
N GLU A 413 8.88 1.00 -23.00
CA GLU A 413 8.13 0.26 -24.00
C GLU A 413 9.08 -0.53 -24.90
N LEU A 414 8.82 -1.83 -25.07
CA LEU A 414 9.57 -2.67 -26.01
C LEU A 414 8.93 -2.55 -27.39
N ARG A 415 9.73 -2.09 -28.36
CA ARG A 415 9.31 -1.88 -29.75
C ARG A 415 10.11 -2.73 -30.70
N VAL A 416 9.46 -3.18 -31.77
CA VAL A 416 10.09 -3.95 -32.83
C VAL A 416 9.64 -3.45 -34.21
N ALA A 417 10.57 -3.42 -35.14
CA ALA A 417 10.32 -3.33 -36.57
C ALA A 417 10.71 -4.68 -37.18
N ALA A 418 9.79 -5.36 -37.85
CA ALA A 418 10.06 -6.70 -38.41
C ALA A 418 10.91 -6.64 -39.69
N ASN A 419 10.80 -5.56 -40.47
CA ASN A 419 11.41 -5.43 -41.80
C ASN A 419 12.10 -4.08 -42.00
N ARG A 420 13.07 -4.03 -42.93
CA ARG A 420 13.75 -2.78 -43.32
C ARG A 420 12.73 -1.72 -43.74
N GLY A 421 12.89 -0.51 -43.23
CA GLY A 421 12.05 0.64 -43.58
C GLY A 421 10.73 0.75 -42.81
N SER A 422 10.38 -0.22 -41.96
CA SER A 422 9.24 -0.09 -41.05
C SER A 422 9.63 0.64 -39.76
N SER A 423 8.74 1.49 -39.24
CA SER A 423 8.93 2.14 -37.95
C SER A 423 8.70 1.14 -36.81
N PRO A 424 9.55 1.12 -35.75
CA PRO A 424 9.34 0.26 -34.60
C PRO A 424 7.98 0.52 -33.94
N GLY A 425 7.19 -0.54 -33.79
CA GLY A 425 5.90 -0.50 -33.11
C GLY A 425 5.90 -1.37 -31.85
N PRO A 426 4.87 -1.27 -30.99
CA PRO A 426 4.78 -2.10 -29.78
C PRO A 426 4.85 -3.59 -30.13
N LEU A 427 5.68 -4.34 -29.39
CA LEU A 427 5.99 -5.75 -29.66
C LEU A 427 4.75 -6.62 -29.94
N ARG A 428 3.65 -6.38 -29.20
CA ARG A 428 2.37 -7.11 -29.32
C ARG A 428 1.68 -6.97 -30.69
N LYS A 429 1.96 -5.91 -31.45
CA LYS A 429 1.23 -5.58 -32.69
C LYS A 429 1.94 -6.03 -33.97
N VAL A 430 3.21 -6.42 -33.88
CA VAL A 430 4.09 -6.45 -35.07
C VAL A 430 4.65 -7.85 -35.38
N ALA A 431 4.61 -8.80 -34.45
CA ALA A 431 5.23 -10.12 -34.61
C ALA A 431 4.23 -11.29 -34.58
N SER A 432 4.47 -12.32 -35.37
CA SER A 432 3.82 -13.64 -35.25
C SER A 432 4.30 -14.40 -34.01
N GLY A 433 3.57 -15.44 -33.57
CA GLY A 433 3.92 -16.20 -32.36
C GLY A 433 5.34 -16.82 -32.38
N GLY A 434 5.78 -17.31 -33.54
CA GLY A 434 7.14 -17.86 -33.72
C GLY A 434 8.22 -16.78 -33.70
N GLU A 435 8.02 -15.65 -34.39
CA GLU A 435 8.96 -14.52 -34.36
C GLU A 435 9.10 -13.95 -32.95
N LEU A 436 7.99 -13.87 -32.23
CA LEU A 436 7.96 -13.34 -30.88
C LEU A 436 8.70 -14.24 -29.89
N SER A 437 8.62 -15.55 -30.06
CA SER A 437 9.41 -16.52 -29.27
C SER A 437 10.90 -16.39 -29.55
N ARG A 438 11.29 -16.16 -30.82
CA ARG A 438 12.68 -15.87 -31.20
C ARG A 438 13.17 -14.52 -30.67
N ILE A 439 12.34 -13.48 -30.71
CA ILE A 439 12.66 -12.17 -30.10
C ILE A 439 12.82 -12.33 -28.58
N SER A 440 11.94 -13.08 -27.91
CA SER A 440 12.08 -13.38 -26.48
C SER A 440 13.43 -14.03 -26.17
N LEU A 441 13.80 -15.06 -26.94
CA LEU A 441 15.11 -15.71 -26.82
C LEU A 441 16.26 -14.70 -26.99
N ALA A 442 16.22 -13.88 -28.04
CA ALA A 442 17.25 -12.86 -28.29
C ALA A 442 17.36 -11.86 -27.11
N VAL A 443 16.22 -11.39 -26.61
CA VAL A 443 16.16 -10.46 -25.47
C VAL A 443 16.74 -11.12 -24.22
N LYS A 444 16.38 -12.37 -23.91
CA LYS A 444 16.90 -13.09 -22.73
C LYS A 444 18.39 -13.36 -22.82
N VAL A 445 18.88 -13.78 -23.99
CA VAL A 445 20.33 -13.98 -24.21
C VAL A 445 21.09 -12.67 -24.05
N ALA A 446 20.62 -11.58 -24.66
CA ALA A 446 21.29 -10.28 -24.58
C ALA A 446 21.19 -9.62 -23.19
N ALA A 447 20.08 -9.83 -22.48
CA ALA A 447 19.84 -9.27 -21.14
C ALA A 447 20.52 -10.07 -20.02
N ARG A 448 21.09 -11.23 -20.33
CA ARG A 448 21.67 -12.15 -19.35
C ARG A 448 22.87 -11.52 -18.64
N ALA A 449 22.77 -11.45 -17.30
CA ALA A 449 23.84 -11.00 -16.42
C ALA A 449 24.44 -12.13 -15.56
N GLY A 450 23.90 -13.35 -15.67
CA GLY A 450 24.32 -14.53 -14.89
C GLY A 450 23.46 -15.77 -15.19
N PRO A 451 23.60 -16.85 -14.41
CA PRO A 451 22.75 -18.03 -14.50
C PRO A 451 21.27 -17.70 -14.26
N ALA A 452 20.36 -18.31 -15.03
CA ALA A 452 18.93 -18.17 -14.78
C ALA A 452 18.54 -18.87 -13.47
N ALA A 453 17.79 -18.18 -12.61
CA ALA A 453 17.29 -18.76 -11.35
C ALA A 453 16.16 -19.80 -11.58
N ALA A 454 15.44 -19.67 -12.69
CA ALA A 454 14.34 -20.54 -13.11
C ALA A 454 14.71 -21.43 -14.30
N THR A 455 14.00 -22.54 -14.44
CA THR A 455 14.08 -23.43 -15.59
C THR A 455 13.41 -22.75 -16.79
N GLN A 456 14.13 -22.60 -17.90
CA GLN A 456 13.62 -21.92 -19.10
C GLN A 456 13.04 -22.96 -20.07
N VAL A 457 11.77 -22.87 -20.44
CA VAL A 457 11.10 -23.79 -21.37
C VAL A 457 10.73 -23.04 -22.63
N PHE A 458 11.21 -23.48 -23.79
CA PHE A 458 10.92 -22.86 -25.09
C PHE A 458 10.05 -23.77 -25.95
N ASP A 459 8.89 -23.23 -26.34
CA ASP A 459 7.90 -23.84 -27.22
C ASP A 459 7.83 -23.04 -28.53
N GLU A 460 7.72 -23.74 -29.66
CA GLU A 460 7.56 -23.14 -31.00
C GLU A 460 8.67 -22.14 -31.42
N VAL A 461 9.83 -22.15 -30.75
CA VAL A 461 10.98 -21.31 -31.13
C VAL A 461 11.53 -21.67 -32.53
N ASP A 462 11.31 -22.91 -32.95
CA ASP A 462 11.67 -23.47 -34.25
C ASP A 462 10.53 -23.40 -35.28
N ALA A 463 9.41 -22.74 -34.96
CA ALA A 463 8.28 -22.63 -35.87
C ALA A 463 8.58 -21.71 -37.07
N GLY A 464 8.35 -22.24 -38.27
CA GLY A 464 8.47 -21.49 -39.52
C GLY A 464 9.90 -21.14 -39.94
N ILE A 465 10.90 -21.81 -39.38
CA ILE A 465 12.32 -21.60 -39.71
C ILE A 465 13.00 -22.90 -40.16
N GLY A 466 14.17 -22.76 -40.80
CA GLY A 466 15.01 -23.86 -41.21
C GLY A 466 16.43 -23.40 -41.53
N GLY A 467 17.32 -24.33 -41.88
CA GLY A 467 18.68 -24.01 -42.31
C GLY A 467 19.52 -23.31 -41.23
N GLU A 468 20.24 -22.26 -41.63
CA GLU A 468 21.14 -21.50 -40.75
C GLU A 468 20.41 -20.82 -39.59
N THR A 469 19.17 -20.35 -39.80
CA THR A 469 18.35 -19.75 -38.74
C THR A 469 18.06 -20.75 -37.62
N ALA A 470 17.73 -21.99 -37.96
CA ALA A 470 17.48 -23.04 -36.98
C ALA A 470 18.77 -23.42 -36.22
N HIS A 471 19.91 -23.41 -36.91
CA HIS A 471 21.21 -23.61 -36.28
C HIS A 471 21.53 -22.50 -35.27
N ALA A 472 21.30 -21.23 -35.62
CA ALA A 472 21.48 -20.10 -34.72
C ALA A 472 20.56 -20.18 -33.49
N VAL A 473 19.29 -20.58 -33.66
CA VAL A 473 18.37 -20.83 -32.53
C VAL A 473 18.93 -21.89 -31.57
N GLY A 474 19.40 -23.02 -32.09
CA GLY A 474 20.00 -24.09 -31.27
C GLY A 474 21.21 -23.62 -30.48
N ALA A 475 22.12 -22.87 -31.13
CA ALA A 475 23.29 -22.29 -30.47
C ALA A 475 22.91 -21.30 -29.35
N LEU A 476 21.91 -20.45 -29.57
CA LEU A 476 21.44 -19.49 -28.57
C LEU A 476 20.75 -20.16 -27.37
N LEU A 477 19.93 -21.20 -27.61
CA LEU A 477 19.32 -22.00 -26.54
C LEU A 477 20.38 -22.70 -25.69
N ARG A 478 21.41 -23.25 -26.34
CA ARG A 478 22.56 -23.84 -25.66
C ARG A 478 23.29 -22.81 -24.81
N SER A 479 23.64 -21.66 -25.39
CA SER A 479 24.31 -20.59 -24.63
C SER A 479 23.45 -20.12 -23.45
N LEU A 480 22.15 -19.94 -23.63
CA LEU A 480 21.24 -19.54 -22.55
C LEU A 480 21.23 -20.55 -21.38
N SER A 481 21.45 -21.83 -21.68
CA SER A 481 21.50 -22.91 -20.68
C SER A 481 22.76 -22.90 -19.82
N ASP A 482 23.80 -22.14 -20.15
CA ASP A 482 25.06 -22.15 -19.41
C ASP A 482 24.83 -21.79 -17.92
N GLY A 483 25.27 -22.64 -17.00
CA GLY A 483 25.03 -22.45 -15.57
C GLY A 483 23.56 -22.52 -15.11
N GLY A 484 22.62 -22.78 -16.02
CA GLY A 484 21.18 -22.91 -15.74
C GLY A 484 20.57 -24.13 -16.43
N GLN A 485 19.32 -24.02 -16.86
CA GLN A 485 18.61 -25.09 -17.54
C GLN A 485 17.68 -24.52 -18.61
N ALA A 486 17.81 -25.02 -19.84
CA ALA A 486 16.91 -24.72 -20.94
C ALA A 486 16.31 -26.02 -21.49
N LEU A 487 15.00 -26.03 -21.71
CA LEU A 487 14.26 -27.17 -22.24
C LEU A 487 13.55 -26.72 -23.52
N CYS A 488 13.62 -27.52 -24.60
CA CYS A 488 12.95 -27.20 -25.86
C CYS A 488 12.30 -28.44 -26.47
N VAL A 489 11.09 -28.29 -27.01
CA VAL A 489 10.48 -29.30 -27.88
C VAL A 489 10.78 -28.89 -29.31
N THR A 490 11.44 -29.75 -30.09
CA THR A 490 11.83 -29.40 -31.46
C THR A 490 11.68 -30.56 -32.44
N HIS A 491 11.36 -30.21 -33.69
CA HIS A 491 11.36 -31.12 -34.82
C HIS A 491 12.59 -30.90 -35.73
N LEU A 492 13.40 -29.89 -35.47
CA LEU A 492 14.55 -29.54 -36.30
C LEU A 492 15.83 -30.17 -35.78
N ALA A 493 16.47 -31.00 -36.61
CA ALA A 493 17.76 -31.60 -36.30
C ALA A 493 18.81 -30.53 -35.97
N GLN A 494 18.77 -29.40 -36.68
CA GLN A 494 19.68 -28.26 -36.53
C GLN A 494 19.62 -27.63 -35.12
N VAL A 495 18.51 -27.77 -34.41
CA VAL A 495 18.36 -27.33 -33.02
C VAL A 495 18.79 -28.45 -32.07
N ALA A 496 18.32 -29.68 -32.30
CA ALA A 496 18.58 -30.83 -31.44
C ALA A 496 20.07 -31.21 -31.30
N VAL A 497 20.90 -30.93 -32.33
CA VAL A 497 22.35 -31.20 -32.26
C VAL A 497 23.09 -30.40 -31.18
N PHE A 498 22.54 -29.25 -30.75
CA PHE A 498 23.14 -28.43 -29.70
C PHE A 498 22.79 -28.87 -28.28
N ALA A 499 21.82 -29.78 -28.11
CA ALA A 499 21.41 -30.23 -26.79
C ALA A 499 22.51 -31.04 -26.09
N ASP A 500 22.63 -30.89 -24.78
CA ASP A 500 23.42 -31.80 -23.94
C ASP A 500 22.73 -33.16 -23.83
N ARG A 501 21.41 -33.11 -23.72
CA ARG A 501 20.55 -34.29 -23.56
C ARG A 501 19.43 -34.24 -24.58
N GLN A 502 19.13 -35.39 -25.15
CA GLN A 502 18.02 -35.55 -26.10
C GLN A 502 17.10 -36.65 -25.61
N ILE A 503 15.82 -36.30 -25.45
CA ILE A 503 14.75 -37.22 -25.08
C ILE A 503 13.89 -37.41 -26.32
N GLN A 504 13.73 -38.65 -26.77
CA GLN A 504 12.86 -38.99 -27.89
C GLN A 504 11.49 -39.40 -27.35
N VAL A 505 10.43 -38.84 -27.93
CA VAL A 505 9.04 -39.23 -27.68
C VAL A 505 8.56 -40.11 -28.82
N LEU A 506 8.23 -41.35 -28.50
CA LEU A 506 7.72 -42.35 -29.43
C LEU A 506 6.22 -42.54 -29.16
N LYS A 507 5.43 -42.46 -30.23
CA LYS A 507 3.99 -42.76 -30.18
C LYS A 507 3.75 -44.07 -30.90
N SER A 508 3.30 -45.07 -30.17
CA SER A 508 2.82 -46.33 -30.74
C SER A 508 1.29 -46.35 -30.64
N SER A 509 0.62 -46.76 -31.71
CA SER A 509 -0.83 -46.86 -31.76
C SER A 509 -1.21 -48.22 -32.30
N ASP A 510 -2.02 -48.97 -31.55
CA ASP A 510 -2.71 -50.16 -32.05
C ASP A 510 -4.21 -49.86 -32.27
N GLU A 511 -5.00 -50.83 -32.72
CA GLU A 511 -6.43 -50.65 -32.99
C GLU A 511 -7.27 -50.29 -31.74
N ARG A 512 -6.71 -50.40 -30.53
CA ARG A 512 -7.41 -50.21 -29.25
C ARG A 512 -6.90 -49.03 -28.45
N GLU A 513 -5.62 -48.70 -28.52
CA GLU A 513 -4.97 -47.72 -27.64
C GLU A 513 -3.78 -47.01 -28.29
N THR A 514 -3.58 -45.74 -27.92
CA THR A 514 -2.36 -44.99 -28.21
C THR A 514 -1.50 -44.92 -26.96
N ARG A 515 -0.23 -45.30 -27.10
CA ARG A 515 0.79 -45.27 -26.04
C ARG A 515 1.89 -44.29 -26.43
N VAL A 516 2.38 -43.57 -25.41
CA VAL A 516 3.50 -42.65 -25.55
C VAL A 516 4.61 -43.16 -24.66
N GLU A 517 5.76 -43.43 -25.26
CA GLU A 517 6.99 -43.84 -24.59
C GLU A 517 8.04 -42.75 -24.77
N THR A 518 8.94 -42.63 -23.80
CA THR A 518 10.06 -41.70 -23.88
C THR A 518 11.36 -42.42 -23.60
N ALA A 519 12.39 -42.11 -24.38
CA ALA A 519 13.72 -42.64 -24.18
C ALA A 519 14.74 -41.50 -24.17
N GLN A 520 15.59 -41.47 -23.14
CA GLN A 520 16.80 -40.65 -23.18
C GLN A 520 17.79 -41.32 -24.14
N LEU A 521 18.23 -40.59 -25.16
CA LEU A 521 19.07 -41.14 -26.21
C LEU A 521 20.54 -41.19 -25.77
N ALA A 522 21.14 -42.38 -25.89
CA ALA A 522 22.59 -42.53 -25.85
C ALA A 522 23.23 -41.97 -27.11
N GLU A 523 24.57 -41.86 -27.15
CA GLU A 523 25.28 -41.20 -28.25
C GLU A 523 24.97 -41.80 -29.62
N GLN A 524 24.89 -43.13 -29.72
CA GLN A 524 24.57 -43.81 -30.99
C GLN A 524 23.10 -43.63 -31.39
N ASP A 525 22.16 -43.80 -30.46
CA ASP A 525 20.73 -43.61 -30.73
C ASP A 525 20.42 -42.15 -31.07
N ARG A 526 21.22 -41.22 -30.53
CA ARG A 526 21.15 -39.80 -30.87
C ARG A 526 21.56 -39.54 -32.31
N VAL A 527 22.63 -40.17 -32.81
CA VAL A 527 23.00 -40.08 -34.24
C VAL A 527 21.86 -40.59 -35.11
N ASP A 528 21.25 -41.71 -34.74
CA ASP A 528 20.16 -42.32 -35.49
C ASP A 528 18.90 -41.44 -35.49
N GLU A 529 18.55 -40.82 -34.36
CA GLU A 529 17.44 -39.87 -34.28
C GLU A 529 17.70 -38.61 -35.10
N ILE A 530 18.91 -38.01 -35.01
CA ILE A 530 19.26 -36.85 -35.83
C ILE A 530 19.21 -37.21 -37.33
N ALA A 531 19.70 -38.39 -37.71
CA ALA A 531 19.62 -38.88 -39.09
C ALA A 531 18.16 -39.05 -39.56
N ARG A 532 17.28 -39.57 -38.68
CA ARG A 532 15.83 -39.68 -38.94
C ARG A 532 15.20 -38.30 -39.11
N MET A 533 15.54 -37.33 -38.27
CA MET A 533 15.03 -35.96 -38.34
C MET A 533 15.46 -35.23 -39.63
N LEU A 534 16.64 -35.55 -40.19
CA LEU A 534 17.17 -34.92 -41.40
C LEU A 534 16.54 -35.45 -42.71
N GLY A 535 16.08 -36.70 -42.77
CA GLY A 535 15.72 -37.31 -44.05
C GLY A 535 14.89 -38.60 -44.01
N GLY A 536 14.33 -38.96 -42.85
CA GLY A 536 13.35 -40.05 -42.70
C GLY A 536 13.92 -41.47 -42.74
N LYS A 537 14.67 -41.85 -43.79
CA LYS A 537 15.23 -43.20 -43.92
C LYS A 537 16.66 -43.27 -43.37
N LEU A 538 16.87 -44.12 -42.38
CA LEU A 538 18.19 -44.41 -41.83
C LEU A 538 19.07 -45.09 -42.88
N SER A 539 20.18 -44.46 -43.21
CA SER A 539 21.22 -44.94 -44.12
C SER A 539 22.59 -44.58 -43.56
N GLU A 540 23.67 -45.16 -44.09
CA GLU A 540 25.04 -44.77 -43.71
C GLU A 540 25.30 -43.28 -44.01
N GLN A 541 24.75 -42.76 -45.11
CA GLN A 541 24.92 -41.36 -45.50
C GLN A 541 24.20 -40.40 -44.55
N SER A 542 22.97 -40.73 -44.13
CA SER A 542 22.23 -39.88 -43.19
C SER A 542 22.88 -39.89 -41.80
N ARG A 543 23.44 -41.02 -41.37
CA ARG A 543 24.25 -41.11 -40.14
C ARG A 543 25.54 -40.32 -40.21
N ALA A 544 26.24 -40.36 -41.35
CA ALA A 544 27.46 -39.58 -41.55
C ALA A 544 27.19 -38.07 -41.44
N HIS A 545 26.13 -37.59 -42.09
CA HIS A 545 25.74 -36.17 -42.01
C HIS A 545 25.28 -35.78 -40.59
N ALA A 546 24.51 -36.63 -39.91
CA ALA A 546 24.11 -36.42 -38.51
C ALA A 546 25.33 -36.31 -37.57
N SER A 547 26.31 -37.19 -37.77
CA SER A 547 27.56 -37.20 -36.97
C SER A 547 28.39 -35.92 -37.20
N GLU A 548 28.46 -35.45 -38.44
CA GLU A 548 29.14 -34.19 -38.80
C GLU A 548 28.47 -32.98 -38.13
N LEU A 549 27.13 -32.91 -38.13
CA LEU A 549 26.40 -31.83 -37.46
C LEU A 549 26.60 -31.85 -35.94
N LEU A 550 26.55 -33.03 -35.32
CA LEU A 550 26.83 -33.20 -33.89
C LEU A 550 28.27 -32.78 -33.55
N ALA A 551 29.24 -33.15 -34.38
CA ALA A 551 30.64 -32.76 -34.18
C ALA A 551 30.84 -31.25 -34.33
N THR A 552 30.20 -30.63 -35.33
CA THR A 552 30.28 -29.18 -35.58
C THR A 552 29.66 -28.39 -34.43
N ALA A 553 28.51 -28.83 -33.91
CA ALA A 553 27.86 -28.21 -32.76
C ALA A 553 28.72 -28.27 -31.49
N ARG A 554 29.52 -29.34 -31.31
CA ARG A 554 30.46 -29.51 -30.18
C ARG A 554 31.77 -28.71 -30.29
N THR A 555 32.17 -28.28 -31.49
CA THR A 555 33.47 -27.62 -31.72
C THR A 555 33.39 -26.10 -31.85
N ARG A 556 32.22 -25.55 -32.18
CA ARG A 556 31.99 -24.10 -32.31
C ARG A 556 31.72 -23.39 -30.98
N HIS A 557 31.66 -24.15 -29.89
CA HIS A 557 31.40 -23.71 -28.52
C HIS A 557 32.26 -24.54 -27.58
#